data_AF-A0A847WBH1-F1
#
_entry.id   AF-A0A847WBH1-F1
#
_cell.length_a   1.000
_cell.length_b   1.000
_cell.length_c   1.000
_cell.angle_alpha   90.00
_cell.angle_beta   90.00
_cell.angle_gamma   90.00
#
_symmetry.space_group_name_H-M   'P 1'
#
loop_
_entity.id
_entity.type
_entity.pdbx_description
1 polymer ?
#
loop_
_entity_poly.entity_id
_entity_poly.type
_entity_poly.pdbx_seq_one_letter_code
_entity_poly.pdbx_strand_id
1 'polypeptide(L)'
;MKGLVKYYLAELNADGYSIKDVFTDGDYNSNVAFYLGLVKGRGKGLFDPEGLLTRQEAAAILARAYICCGGTLPGNTGVYFSDEERIAQWATESVSALTAWNIMEKMDYGSFCPDGYISIEECIVTLLRLYDNAPISRINGNVKRLFTYEQCIEYIPNMSDCFYENFKLEGSIATFIRMDLGGMMRPASSLFLVYHDGGIKRLATTIWDSSWGFSPSQRIENISFSKDGRTLYYTITLQKDTISYEYEEHPEGIIINKKGLYHATVDVDTGSNQVRREAVPEGVELPLTSSILP
;
A
#
# COMPACT_ATOMS: atom_id res chain seq x y z
N MET A 1 1.33 4.56 -0.62
CA MET A 1 2.57 4.40 -1.43
C MET A 1 2.68 5.48 -2.52
N LYS A 2 1.76 5.58 -3.49
CA LYS A 2 1.79 6.62 -4.55
C LYS A 2 2.00 8.06 -4.04
N GLY A 3 1.26 8.45 -3.00
CA GLY A 3 1.43 9.77 -2.39
C GLY A 3 2.77 9.98 -1.67
N LEU A 4 3.36 8.93 -1.09
CA LEU A 4 4.70 9.00 -0.49
C LEU A 4 5.79 9.14 -1.55
N VAL A 5 5.67 8.44 -2.68
CA VAL A 5 6.58 8.62 -3.84
C VAL A 5 6.51 10.07 -4.32
N LYS A 6 5.29 10.61 -4.48
CA LYS A 6 5.08 12.02 -4.83
C LYS A 6 5.78 12.97 -3.84
N TYR A 7 5.69 12.67 -2.54
CA TYR A 7 6.18 13.55 -1.49
C TYR A 7 7.71 13.52 -1.32
N TYR A 8 8.33 12.35 -1.43
CA TYR A 8 9.75 12.17 -1.10
C TYR A 8 10.68 11.93 -2.29
N LEU A 9 10.18 11.39 -3.39
CA LEU A 9 11.02 10.92 -4.50
C LEU A 9 10.79 11.70 -5.80
N ALA A 10 9.61 12.32 -5.96
CA ALA A 10 9.25 13.04 -7.17
C ALA A 10 9.44 14.55 -7.03
N GLU A 11 9.82 15.18 -8.14
CA GLU A 11 9.61 16.61 -8.30
C GLU A 11 8.11 16.87 -8.53
N LEU A 12 7.58 17.93 -7.92
CA LEU A 12 6.22 18.39 -8.15
C LEU A 12 6.16 19.31 -9.38
N ASN A 13 5.05 19.27 -10.10
CA ASN A 13 4.75 20.30 -11.10
C ASN A 13 4.57 21.67 -10.45
N ALA A 14 4.64 22.74 -11.26
CA ALA A 14 4.58 24.13 -10.79
C ALA A 14 3.29 24.48 -10.01
N ASP A 15 2.24 23.67 -10.16
CA ASP A 15 0.96 23.77 -9.46
C ASP A 15 0.88 22.90 -8.18
N GLY A 16 1.89 22.09 -7.85
CA GLY A 16 2.00 21.33 -6.60
C GLY A 16 1.12 20.07 -6.48
N TYR A 17 0.20 19.84 -7.42
CA TYR A 17 -0.81 18.78 -7.27
C TYR A 17 -0.45 17.45 -7.93
N SER A 18 0.58 17.38 -8.77
CA SER A 18 0.96 16.16 -9.50
C SER A 18 2.46 15.91 -9.54
N ILE A 19 2.83 14.63 -9.74
CA ILE A 19 4.20 14.21 -10.03
C ILE A 19 4.57 14.78 -11.40
N LYS A 20 5.79 15.31 -11.54
CA LYS A 20 6.30 15.77 -12.83
C LYS A 20 6.46 14.62 -13.82
N ASP A 21 5.92 14.82 -15.03
CA ASP A 21 6.00 13.85 -16.10
C ASP A 21 7.42 13.76 -16.67
N VAL A 22 7.97 12.55 -16.67
CA VAL A 22 9.29 12.21 -17.22
C VAL A 22 9.14 11.66 -18.63
N PHE A 23 8.04 10.96 -18.90
CA PHE A 23 7.74 10.37 -20.19
C PHE A 23 6.64 11.14 -20.92
N THR A 24 6.84 11.41 -22.21
CA THR A 24 5.87 12.13 -23.05
C THR A 24 4.74 11.24 -23.57
N ASP A 25 4.97 9.93 -23.60
CA ASP A 25 4.07 8.87 -24.02
C ASP A 25 3.65 7.94 -22.86
N GLY A 26 4.06 8.29 -21.63
CA GLY A 26 3.76 7.52 -20.42
C GLY A 26 2.53 8.04 -19.67
N ASP A 27 2.09 7.26 -18.69
CA ASP A 27 1.04 7.63 -17.75
C ASP A 27 1.61 7.92 -16.34
N TYR A 28 0.72 8.25 -15.40
CA TYR A 28 1.07 8.45 -14.00
C TYR A 28 1.85 7.26 -13.40
N ASN A 29 1.49 6.02 -13.74
CA ASN A 29 2.14 4.84 -13.16
C ASN A 29 3.55 4.63 -13.72
N SER A 30 3.77 4.91 -15.00
CA SER A 30 5.09 4.86 -15.63
C SER A 30 6.05 5.87 -14.97
N ASN A 31 5.59 7.08 -14.68
CA ASN A 31 6.37 8.09 -13.97
C ASN A 31 6.66 7.65 -12.53
N VAL A 32 5.69 7.09 -11.80
CA VAL A 32 5.93 6.50 -10.47
C VAL A 32 6.98 5.39 -10.52
N ALA A 33 6.90 4.49 -11.50
CA ALA A 33 7.88 3.42 -11.68
C ALA A 33 9.29 3.97 -11.95
N PHE A 34 9.41 5.08 -12.69
CA PHE A 34 10.67 5.78 -12.90
C PHE A 34 11.25 6.35 -11.60
N TYR A 35 10.45 7.09 -10.82
CA TYR A 35 10.90 7.66 -9.54
C TYR A 35 11.23 6.60 -8.49
N LEU A 36 10.61 5.42 -8.57
CA LEU A 36 10.98 4.24 -7.78
C LEU A 36 12.27 3.56 -8.27
N GLY A 37 12.78 3.94 -9.45
CA GLY A 37 13.96 3.33 -10.07
C GLY A 37 13.69 1.98 -10.73
N LEU A 38 12.43 1.60 -10.94
CA LEU A 38 12.04 0.32 -11.56
C LEU A 38 12.27 0.32 -13.07
N VAL A 39 12.08 1.48 -13.71
CA VAL A 39 12.21 1.66 -15.16
C VAL A 39 13.03 2.90 -15.48
N LYS A 40 13.63 2.93 -16.67
CA LYS A 40 14.40 4.09 -17.18
C LYS A 40 13.83 4.66 -18.49
N GLY A 41 12.83 4.01 -19.06
CA GLY A 41 12.34 4.28 -20.42
C GLY A 41 13.32 3.85 -21.52
N ARG A 42 12.95 4.11 -22.77
CA ARG A 42 13.75 3.83 -23.97
C ARG A 42 14.73 4.96 -24.34
N GLY A 43 14.75 6.03 -23.53
CA GLY A 43 15.53 7.25 -23.78
C GLY A 43 14.69 8.35 -24.44
N LYS A 44 15.25 9.57 -24.52
CA LYS A 44 14.58 10.77 -25.08
C LYS A 44 13.22 11.12 -24.43
N GLY A 45 13.01 10.71 -23.18
CA GLY A 45 11.72 10.90 -22.50
C GLY A 45 10.60 10.00 -23.02
N LEU A 46 10.92 8.82 -23.58
CA LEU A 46 9.92 7.83 -24.01
C LEU A 46 9.88 6.64 -23.05
N PHE A 47 8.68 6.23 -22.67
CA PHE A 47 8.39 5.01 -21.95
C PHE A 47 8.20 3.82 -22.90
N ASP A 48 7.53 4.04 -24.05
CA ASP A 48 7.13 3.03 -25.03
C ASP A 48 6.09 2.01 -24.48
N PRO A 49 4.86 2.46 -24.15
CA PRO A 49 3.84 1.62 -23.49
C PRO A 49 3.33 0.46 -24.35
N GLU A 50 3.33 0.62 -25.68
CA GLU A 50 2.89 -0.41 -26.63
C GLU A 50 4.08 -1.28 -27.12
N GLY A 51 5.29 -0.97 -26.65
CA GLY A 51 6.51 -1.69 -27.01
C GLY A 51 6.54 -3.09 -26.39
N LEU A 52 7.02 -4.05 -27.17
CA LEU A 52 7.24 -5.41 -26.66
C LEU A 52 8.43 -5.43 -25.69
N LEU A 53 8.26 -6.13 -24.57
CA LEU A 53 9.29 -6.29 -23.55
C LEU A 53 10.17 -7.50 -23.88
N THR A 54 11.48 -7.32 -23.93
CA THR A 54 12.41 -8.44 -24.08
C THR A 54 12.68 -9.14 -22.74
N ARG A 55 13.11 -10.40 -22.77
CA ARG A 55 13.40 -11.19 -21.56
C ARG A 55 14.50 -10.56 -20.71
N GLN A 56 15.54 -9.98 -21.32
CA GLN A 56 16.60 -9.31 -20.55
C GLN A 56 16.14 -7.98 -19.92
N GLU A 57 15.19 -7.29 -20.54
CA GLU A 57 14.57 -6.09 -19.96
C GLU A 57 13.66 -6.44 -18.79
N ALA A 58 12.85 -7.50 -18.93
CA ALA A 58 12.05 -8.04 -17.84
C ALA A 58 12.93 -8.43 -16.64
N ALA A 59 14.05 -9.12 -16.90
CA ALA A 59 15.03 -9.47 -15.87
C ALA A 59 15.55 -8.23 -15.14
N ALA A 60 15.93 -7.17 -15.86
CA ALA A 60 16.41 -5.95 -15.23
C ALA A 60 15.33 -5.22 -14.42
N ILE A 61 14.07 -5.22 -14.84
CA ILE A 61 12.96 -4.63 -14.08
C ILE A 61 12.73 -5.40 -12.78
N LEU A 62 12.66 -6.73 -12.84
CA LEU A 62 12.50 -7.59 -11.66
C LEU A 62 13.68 -7.44 -10.68
N ALA A 63 14.90 -7.36 -11.19
CA ALA A 63 16.09 -7.16 -10.38
C ALA A 63 16.11 -5.78 -9.69
N ARG A 64 15.67 -4.72 -10.37
CA ARG A 64 15.49 -3.40 -9.73
C ARG A 64 14.41 -3.44 -8.66
N ALA A 65 13.28 -4.10 -8.91
CA ALA A 65 12.23 -4.28 -7.90
C ALA A 65 12.76 -5.00 -6.65
N TYR A 66 13.56 -6.05 -6.83
CA TYR A 66 14.23 -6.76 -5.75
C TYR A 66 15.15 -5.85 -4.92
N ILE A 67 15.93 -4.99 -5.58
CA ILE A 67 16.80 -4.02 -4.92
C ILE A 67 15.98 -2.98 -4.13
N CYS A 68 14.88 -2.48 -4.70
CA CYS A 68 13.96 -1.58 -4.00
C CYS A 68 13.37 -2.21 -2.71
N CYS A 69 13.25 -3.54 -2.66
CA CYS A 69 12.81 -4.29 -1.49
C CYS A 69 13.94 -4.53 -0.46
N GLY A 70 15.13 -3.97 -0.66
CA GLY A 70 16.29 -4.11 0.22
C GLY A 70 17.22 -5.26 -0.14
N GLY A 71 16.99 -5.92 -1.28
CA GLY A 71 17.86 -6.96 -1.78
C GLY A 71 19.13 -6.43 -2.42
N THR A 72 20.13 -7.30 -2.53
CA THR A 72 21.34 -7.07 -3.34
C THR A 72 21.52 -8.22 -4.31
N LEU A 73 21.87 -7.90 -5.56
CA LEU A 73 22.14 -8.96 -6.52
C LEU A 73 23.50 -9.60 -6.18
N PRO A 74 23.57 -10.93 -6.17
CA PRO A 74 24.87 -11.60 -6.23
C PRO A 74 25.51 -11.20 -7.56
N GLY A 75 26.84 -11.07 -7.59
CA GLY A 75 27.58 -10.88 -8.83
C GLY A 75 27.50 -12.13 -9.71
N ASN A 76 28.64 -12.71 -10.07
CA ASN A 76 28.62 -13.97 -10.80
C ASN A 76 28.06 -15.11 -9.93
N THR A 77 26.94 -15.70 -10.32
CA THR A 77 26.31 -16.84 -9.64
C THR A 77 26.79 -18.21 -10.13
N GLY A 78 27.67 -18.24 -11.14
CA GLY A 78 28.11 -19.47 -11.81
C GLY A 78 27.09 -20.04 -12.79
N VAL A 79 25.98 -19.33 -13.06
CA VAL A 79 25.03 -19.71 -14.10
C VAL A 79 25.60 -19.34 -15.47
N TYR A 80 25.70 -20.33 -16.35
CA TYR A 80 26.16 -20.19 -17.73
C TYR A 80 25.00 -20.26 -18.72
N PHE A 81 25.12 -19.50 -19.81
CA PHE A 81 24.18 -19.47 -20.92
C PHE A 81 24.90 -19.72 -22.24
N SER A 82 24.28 -20.47 -23.16
CA SER A 82 24.88 -20.75 -24.46
C SER A 82 24.95 -19.53 -25.39
N ASP A 83 24.18 -18.49 -25.08
CA ASP A 83 24.05 -17.22 -25.82
C ASP A 83 24.47 -16.01 -24.96
N GLU A 84 25.43 -16.22 -24.05
CA GLU A 84 25.90 -15.20 -23.10
C GLU A 84 26.39 -13.93 -23.82
N GLU A 85 27.03 -14.05 -24.99
CA GLU A 85 27.46 -12.87 -25.76
C GLU A 85 26.31 -11.99 -26.28
N ARG A 86 25.09 -12.50 -26.29
CA ARG A 86 23.88 -11.73 -26.68
C ARG A 86 23.23 -11.02 -25.51
N ILE A 87 23.58 -11.39 -24.27
CA ILE A 87 23.07 -10.73 -23.08
C ILE A 87 23.79 -9.39 -22.95
N ALA A 88 23.03 -8.29 -22.95
CA ALA A 88 23.64 -6.99 -22.79
C ALA A 88 24.35 -6.87 -21.43
N GLN A 89 25.49 -6.18 -21.40
CA GLN A 89 26.32 -6.05 -20.18
C GLN A 89 25.53 -5.52 -18.97
N TRP A 90 24.56 -4.62 -19.20
CA TRP A 90 23.71 -4.06 -18.14
C TRP A 90 22.68 -5.05 -17.58
N ALA A 91 22.40 -6.14 -18.31
CA ALA A 91 21.46 -7.18 -17.93
C ALA A 91 22.12 -8.40 -17.30
N THR A 92 23.43 -8.60 -17.51
CA THR A 92 24.17 -9.83 -17.12
C THR A 92 23.94 -10.23 -15.67
N GLU A 93 24.12 -9.32 -14.71
CA GLU A 93 23.91 -9.62 -13.28
C GLU A 93 22.44 -9.94 -12.97
N SER A 94 21.51 -9.21 -13.59
CA SER A 94 20.07 -9.43 -13.40
C SER A 94 19.65 -10.82 -13.91
N VAL A 95 20.09 -11.18 -15.12
CA VAL A 95 19.81 -12.48 -15.74
C VAL A 95 20.43 -13.62 -14.94
N SER A 96 21.70 -13.47 -14.54
CA SER A 96 22.41 -14.47 -13.74
C SER A 96 21.72 -14.73 -12.39
N ALA A 97 21.40 -13.67 -11.63
CA ALA A 97 20.76 -13.77 -10.33
C ALA A 97 19.35 -14.38 -10.41
N LEU A 98 18.49 -13.85 -11.30
CA LEU A 98 17.11 -14.33 -11.42
C LEU A 98 17.03 -15.76 -11.94
N THR A 99 18.01 -16.20 -12.74
CA THR A 99 18.10 -17.61 -13.16
C THR A 99 18.57 -18.50 -12.02
N ALA A 100 19.60 -18.08 -11.26
CA ALA A 100 20.08 -18.82 -10.10
C ALA A 100 19.00 -19.03 -9.02
N TRP A 101 18.07 -18.09 -8.90
CA TRP A 101 16.93 -18.16 -7.97
C TRP A 101 15.69 -18.84 -8.55
N ASN A 102 15.77 -19.40 -9.76
CA ASN A 102 14.64 -20.01 -10.47
C ASN A 102 13.42 -19.07 -10.61
N ILE A 103 13.69 -17.77 -10.73
CA ILE A 103 12.67 -16.77 -11.01
C ILE A 103 12.40 -16.74 -12.51
N MET A 104 13.47 -16.66 -13.30
CA MET A 104 13.45 -16.85 -14.75
C MET A 104 14.19 -18.14 -15.09
N GLU A 105 13.77 -18.81 -16.16
CA GLU A 105 14.36 -20.09 -16.57
C GLU A 105 15.11 -19.95 -17.88
N LYS A 106 16.09 -20.83 -18.08
CA LYS A 106 16.73 -21.05 -19.38
C LYS A 106 15.73 -21.71 -20.33
N MET A 107 15.88 -21.40 -21.60
CA MET A 107 15.19 -22.05 -22.71
C MET A 107 15.97 -23.29 -23.17
N ASP A 108 15.51 -23.87 -24.28
CA ASP A 108 16.14 -25.02 -24.92
C ASP A 108 17.63 -24.80 -25.16
N TYR A 109 18.39 -25.89 -25.08
CA TYR A 109 19.84 -25.92 -25.31
C TYR A 109 20.67 -24.99 -24.39
N GLY A 110 20.09 -24.51 -23.29
CA GLY A 110 20.80 -23.69 -22.30
C GLY A 110 20.88 -22.20 -22.63
N SER A 111 20.10 -21.73 -23.61
CA SER A 111 19.99 -20.31 -23.99
C SER A 111 19.11 -19.54 -23.00
N PHE A 112 19.39 -18.25 -22.78
CA PHE A 112 18.47 -17.35 -22.08
C PHE A 112 17.43 -16.72 -23.02
N CYS A 113 17.80 -16.55 -24.30
CA CYS A 113 17.05 -15.83 -25.33
C CYS A 113 16.81 -14.36 -24.95
N PRO A 114 17.88 -13.54 -24.77
CA PRO A 114 17.78 -12.20 -24.19
C PRO A 114 16.91 -11.24 -25.01
N ASP A 115 16.93 -11.34 -26.34
CA ASP A 115 16.16 -10.51 -27.25
C ASP A 115 14.75 -11.05 -27.53
N GLY A 116 14.43 -12.26 -27.04
CA GLY A 116 13.10 -12.84 -27.15
C GLY A 116 12.10 -12.04 -26.34
N TYR A 117 10.87 -11.93 -26.83
CA TYR A 117 9.80 -11.25 -26.11
C TYR A 117 9.25 -12.15 -24.99
N ILE A 118 8.90 -11.53 -23.88
CA ILE A 118 8.24 -12.21 -22.75
C ILE A 118 6.72 -12.05 -22.86
N SER A 119 5.96 -13.11 -22.60
CA SER A 119 4.50 -13.04 -22.58
C SER A 119 3.97 -12.38 -21.30
N ILE A 120 2.69 -12.02 -21.28
CA ILE A 120 2.04 -11.48 -20.06
C ILE A 120 2.01 -12.54 -18.96
N GLU A 121 1.74 -13.80 -19.33
CA GLU A 121 1.72 -14.94 -18.41
C GLU A 121 3.10 -15.16 -17.79
N GLU A 122 4.17 -15.12 -18.60
CA GLU A 122 5.54 -15.22 -18.11
C GLU A 122 5.90 -14.05 -17.19
N CYS A 123 5.47 -12.81 -17.51
CA CYS A 123 5.65 -11.66 -16.61
C CYS A 123 4.99 -11.90 -15.24
N ILE A 124 3.76 -12.39 -15.21
CA ILE A 124 3.03 -12.66 -13.97
C ILE A 124 3.73 -13.77 -13.17
N VAL A 125 4.09 -14.87 -13.83
CA VAL A 125 4.73 -16.03 -13.18
C VAL A 125 6.09 -15.65 -12.60
N THR A 126 6.91 -14.91 -13.34
CA THR A 126 8.23 -14.47 -12.86
C THR A 126 8.10 -13.48 -11.70
N LEU A 127 7.12 -12.58 -11.70
CA LEU A 127 6.84 -11.72 -10.55
C LEU A 127 6.42 -12.51 -9.30
N LEU A 128 5.56 -13.52 -9.46
CA LEU A 128 5.15 -14.40 -8.35
C LEU A 128 6.35 -15.19 -7.82
N ARG A 129 7.20 -15.71 -8.69
CA ARG A 129 8.43 -16.39 -8.26
C ARG A 129 9.40 -15.45 -7.56
N LEU A 130 9.51 -14.19 -7.97
CA LEU A 130 10.28 -13.20 -7.23
C LEU A 130 9.69 -12.99 -5.83
N TYR A 131 8.36 -12.92 -5.73
CA TYR A 131 7.63 -12.76 -4.47
C TYR A 131 7.81 -13.95 -3.50
N ASP A 132 7.95 -15.16 -4.03
CA ASP A 132 8.07 -16.39 -3.24
C ASP A 132 9.53 -16.80 -2.98
N ASN A 133 10.34 -16.87 -4.04
CA ASN A 133 11.62 -17.61 -4.06
C ASN A 133 12.86 -16.74 -3.85
N ALA A 134 12.76 -15.41 -4.00
CA ALA A 134 13.93 -14.56 -3.87
C ALA A 134 14.50 -14.57 -2.43
N PRO A 135 15.81 -14.33 -2.22
CA PRO A 135 16.37 -14.31 -0.88
C PRO A 135 15.71 -13.28 0.04
N ILE A 136 15.46 -12.07 -0.49
CA ILE A 136 14.54 -11.09 0.09
C ILE A 136 13.17 -11.23 -0.58
N SER A 137 12.18 -11.69 0.17
CA SER A 137 10.85 -11.96 -0.36
C SER A 137 9.78 -11.80 0.72
N ARG A 138 8.53 -11.58 0.29
CA ARG A 138 7.45 -11.33 1.25
C ARG A 138 7.08 -12.60 2.01
N ILE A 139 7.23 -13.77 1.38
CA ILE A 139 7.08 -15.08 2.05
C ILE A 139 8.13 -15.26 3.15
N ASN A 140 9.36 -14.80 2.93
CA ASN A 140 10.42 -14.84 3.94
C ASN A 140 10.26 -13.79 5.05
N GLY A 141 9.27 -12.88 4.95
CA GLY A 141 8.99 -11.86 5.96
C GLY A 141 10.12 -10.84 6.16
N ASN A 142 11.03 -10.71 5.19
CA ASN A 142 12.27 -9.93 5.31
C ASN A 142 12.37 -8.77 4.30
N VAL A 143 11.27 -8.41 3.64
CA VAL A 143 11.20 -7.26 2.73
C VAL A 143 11.31 -5.97 3.53
N LYS A 144 12.29 -5.14 3.20
CA LYS A 144 12.39 -3.80 3.78
C LYS A 144 11.27 -2.92 3.27
N ARG A 145 10.68 -2.12 4.17
CA ARG A 145 9.69 -1.11 3.82
C ARG A 145 10.36 0.00 3.01
N LEU A 146 9.66 0.47 1.98
CA LEU A 146 10.18 1.47 1.06
C LEU A 146 10.39 2.85 1.72
N PHE A 147 9.54 3.21 2.68
CA PHE A 147 9.57 4.48 3.39
C PHE A 147 9.70 4.22 4.89
N THR A 148 10.48 5.05 5.59
CA THR A 148 10.70 4.90 7.03
C THR A 148 9.46 5.29 7.84
N TYR A 149 9.46 4.96 9.12
CA TYR A 149 8.41 5.38 10.06
C TYR A 149 8.27 6.91 10.08
N GLU A 150 9.39 7.63 10.16
CA GLU A 150 9.42 9.09 10.24
C GLU A 150 8.81 9.72 8.99
N GLN A 151 9.19 9.23 7.81
CA GLN A 151 8.61 9.67 6.54
C GLN A 151 7.10 9.44 6.50
N CYS A 152 6.64 8.33 7.06
CA CYS A 152 5.22 8.01 7.08
C CYS A 152 4.43 8.89 8.06
N ILE A 153 4.97 9.15 9.25
CA ILE A 153 4.36 10.05 10.25
C ILE A 153 4.26 11.47 9.72
N GLU A 154 5.32 11.99 9.10
CA GLU A 154 5.33 13.34 8.51
C GLU A 154 4.34 13.45 7.35
N TYR A 155 4.21 12.40 6.53
CA TYR A 155 3.34 12.43 5.36
C TYR A 155 1.85 12.51 5.70
N ILE A 156 1.37 11.83 6.76
CA ILE A 156 -0.06 11.73 7.07
C ILE A 156 -0.79 13.08 7.18
N PRO A 157 -0.34 14.05 8.01
CA PRO A 157 -0.99 15.36 8.09
C PRO A 157 -0.88 16.16 6.79
N ASN A 158 0.15 15.89 5.97
CA ASN A 158 0.37 16.54 4.69
C ASN A 158 -0.37 15.89 3.51
N MET A 159 -1.24 14.90 3.76
CA MET A 159 -2.05 14.28 2.72
C MET A 159 -3.10 15.24 2.14
N SER A 160 -3.54 16.24 2.91
CA SER A 160 -4.47 17.29 2.52
C SER A 160 -4.40 18.44 3.51
N ASP A 161 -4.48 19.68 3.02
CA ASP A 161 -4.53 20.89 3.87
C ASP A 161 -5.76 20.94 4.79
N CYS A 162 -6.77 20.11 4.52
CA CYS A 162 -7.99 20.00 5.32
C CYS A 162 -7.94 18.85 6.34
N PHE A 163 -6.86 18.06 6.38
CA PHE A 163 -6.67 17.05 7.41
C PHE A 163 -6.04 17.64 8.66
N TYR A 164 -6.53 17.22 9.82
CA TYR A 164 -5.88 17.46 11.10
C TYR A 164 -5.87 16.17 11.94
N GLU A 165 -4.81 15.98 12.72
CA GLU A 165 -4.70 14.86 13.65
C GLU A 165 -5.71 15.07 14.78
N ASN A 166 -6.67 14.15 14.91
CA ASN A 166 -7.59 14.14 16.06
C ASN A 166 -6.99 13.31 17.19
N PHE A 167 -6.43 12.14 16.87
CA PHE A 167 -5.96 11.22 17.90
C PHE A 167 -4.76 10.40 17.43
N LYS A 168 -3.84 10.13 18.36
CA LYS A 168 -2.65 9.30 18.16
C LYS A 168 -2.42 8.39 19.35
N LEU A 169 -2.21 7.10 19.10
CA LEU A 169 -1.85 6.10 20.09
C LEU A 169 -0.62 5.32 19.65
N GLU A 170 0.42 5.37 20.46
CA GLU A 170 1.67 4.64 20.23
C GLU A 170 1.55 3.19 20.72
N GLY A 171 1.82 2.23 19.84
CA GLY A 171 1.96 0.81 20.16
C GLY A 171 3.42 0.36 20.08
N SER A 172 3.67 -0.94 20.28
CA SER A 172 5.03 -1.51 20.24
C SER A 172 5.57 -1.80 18.84
N ILE A 173 4.69 -1.96 17.85
CA ILE A 173 5.04 -2.27 16.45
C ILE A 173 4.48 -1.26 15.44
N ALA A 174 3.48 -0.48 15.85
CA ALA A 174 2.80 0.49 15.03
C ALA A 174 2.16 1.59 15.88
N THR A 175 1.98 2.75 15.27
CA THR A 175 1.22 3.87 15.79
C THR A 175 -0.15 3.92 15.13
N PHE A 176 -1.21 3.99 15.92
CA PHE A 176 -2.55 4.27 15.44
C PHE A 176 -2.77 5.78 15.36
N ILE A 177 -3.29 6.26 14.23
CA ILE A 177 -3.58 7.68 14.00
C ILE A 177 -4.98 7.82 13.42
N ARG A 178 -5.77 8.73 14.00
CA ARG A 178 -7.02 9.21 13.41
C ARG A 178 -6.79 10.61 12.85
N MET A 179 -7.10 10.76 11.58
CA MET A 179 -7.12 12.05 10.88
C MET A 179 -8.55 12.41 10.54
N ASP A 180 -8.93 13.64 10.83
CA ASP A 180 -10.25 14.17 10.53
C ASP A 180 -10.16 15.18 9.38
N LEU A 181 -11.05 15.03 8.40
CA LEU A 181 -11.19 15.97 7.29
C LEU A 181 -12.20 17.06 7.69
N GLY A 182 -11.70 18.26 7.94
CA GLY A 182 -12.50 19.43 8.29
C GLY A 182 -12.82 20.33 7.08
N GLY A 183 -13.75 21.27 7.25
CA GLY A 183 -13.97 22.38 6.30
C GLY A 183 -14.58 22.01 4.94
N MET A 184 -15.02 20.76 4.74
CA MET A 184 -15.65 20.30 3.51
C MET A 184 -17.13 19.97 3.73
N MET A 185 -17.90 19.91 2.63
CA MET A 185 -19.34 19.56 2.63
C MET A 185 -19.62 18.16 3.22
N ARG A 186 -18.65 17.25 3.15
CA ARG A 186 -18.74 15.87 3.65
C ARG A 186 -17.53 15.55 4.53
N PRO A 187 -17.58 15.91 5.83
CA PRO A 187 -16.48 15.63 6.75
C PRO A 187 -16.40 14.12 7.02
N ALA A 188 -15.18 13.60 7.06
CA ALA A 188 -14.93 12.18 7.30
C ALA A 188 -13.62 11.99 8.05
N SER A 189 -13.56 10.92 8.84
CA SER A 189 -12.42 10.49 9.62
C SER A 189 -11.77 9.29 8.94
N SER A 190 -10.44 9.29 8.88
CA SER A 190 -9.65 8.19 8.37
C SER A 190 -8.73 7.65 9.46
N LEU A 191 -8.72 6.34 9.59
CA LEU A 191 -7.91 5.63 10.58
C LEU A 191 -6.70 5.01 9.89
N PHE A 192 -5.53 5.16 10.49
CA PHE A 192 -4.27 4.69 9.95
C PHE A 192 -3.49 3.91 11.00
N LEU A 193 -2.78 2.88 10.54
CA LEU A 193 -1.63 2.31 11.22
C LEU A 193 -0.37 2.76 10.50
N VAL A 194 0.60 3.28 11.25
CA VAL A 194 1.94 3.60 10.79
C VAL A 194 2.91 2.65 11.47
N TYR A 195 3.55 1.77 10.72
CA TYR A 195 4.41 0.74 11.29
C TYR A 195 5.80 1.30 11.61
N HIS A 196 6.38 0.87 12.71
CA HIS A 196 7.73 1.30 13.13
C HIS A 196 8.83 0.83 12.19
N ASP A 197 8.63 -0.30 11.51
CA ASP A 197 9.51 -0.77 10.43
C ASP A 197 9.29 0.00 9.11
N GLY A 198 8.24 0.83 9.03
CA GLY A 198 7.91 1.69 7.90
C GLY A 198 6.60 1.33 7.18
N GLY A 199 6.01 2.31 6.51
CA GLY A 199 4.79 2.16 5.73
C GLY A 199 3.50 2.51 6.50
N ILE A 200 2.43 2.68 5.73
CA ILE A 200 1.12 3.14 6.20
C ILE A 200 0.05 2.17 5.72
N LYS A 201 -0.87 1.83 6.61
CA LYS A 201 -2.10 1.13 6.29
C LYS A 201 -3.30 1.97 6.71
N ARG A 202 -4.13 2.39 5.75
CA ARG A 202 -5.46 2.92 6.05
C ARG A 202 -6.36 1.76 6.43
N LEU A 203 -7.02 1.86 7.59
CA LEU A 203 -7.97 0.87 8.06
C LEU A 203 -9.33 1.12 7.42
N ALA A 204 -9.98 0.03 7.01
CA ALA A 204 -11.37 0.10 6.59
C ALA A 204 -12.26 0.36 7.81
N THR A 205 -13.00 1.46 7.79
CA THR A 205 -14.05 1.73 8.76
C THR A 205 -15.33 1.09 8.25
N THR A 206 -15.89 0.12 8.97
CA THR A 206 -17.17 -0.53 8.64
C THR A 206 -18.31 -0.03 9.52
N ILE A 207 -17.97 0.62 10.64
CA ILE A 207 -18.91 1.22 11.58
C ILE A 207 -19.05 2.69 11.20
N TRP A 208 -20.04 2.99 10.36
CA TRP A 208 -20.34 4.34 9.92
C TRP A 208 -21.47 4.91 10.76
N ASP A 209 -21.31 6.14 11.24
CA ASP A 209 -22.33 6.92 11.92
C ASP A 209 -23.12 7.83 10.96
N SER A 210 -22.62 7.99 9.72
CA SER A 210 -23.26 8.76 8.65
C SER A 210 -23.31 7.96 7.33
N SER A 211 -24.12 8.42 6.37
CA SER A 211 -24.21 7.80 5.04
C SER A 211 -22.90 7.87 4.25
N TRP A 212 -22.00 8.79 4.59
CA TRP A 212 -20.76 9.05 3.86
C TRP A 212 -19.51 8.51 4.56
N GLY A 213 -19.68 7.81 5.69
CA GLY A 213 -18.57 7.24 6.45
C GLY A 213 -18.61 7.55 7.94
N PHE A 214 -17.45 7.33 8.53
CA PHE A 214 -17.13 7.64 9.92
C PHE A 214 -16.86 9.14 10.05
N SER A 215 -17.66 9.87 10.81
CA SER A 215 -17.58 11.32 10.92
C SER A 215 -16.62 11.80 12.01
N PRO A 216 -16.08 13.04 11.93
CA PRO A 216 -15.24 13.62 12.98
C PRO A 216 -15.90 13.72 14.36
N SER A 217 -17.23 13.87 14.42
CA SER A 217 -17.93 13.95 15.71
C SER A 217 -18.11 12.59 16.37
N GLN A 218 -18.03 11.50 15.61
CA GLN A 218 -18.14 10.15 16.16
C GLN A 218 -16.89 9.82 16.97
N ARG A 219 -17.11 9.38 18.21
CA ARG A 219 -16.02 9.01 19.13
C ARG A 219 -15.59 7.56 18.94
N ILE A 220 -14.32 7.33 19.22
CA ILE A 220 -13.73 6.01 19.39
C ILE A 220 -13.29 5.90 20.86
N GLU A 221 -13.71 4.84 21.53
CA GLU A 221 -13.50 4.61 22.96
C GLU A 221 -12.64 3.35 23.16
N ASN A 222 -12.06 3.18 24.35
CA ASN A 222 -11.30 1.98 24.76
C ASN A 222 -10.21 1.55 23.76
N ILE A 223 -9.55 2.51 23.12
CA ILE A 223 -8.51 2.24 22.13
C ILE A 223 -7.28 1.69 22.83
N SER A 224 -6.85 0.49 22.45
CA SER A 224 -5.65 -0.12 23.02
C SER A 224 -5.04 -1.16 22.09
N PHE A 225 -3.74 -1.33 22.15
CA PHE A 225 -3.06 -2.48 21.56
C PHE A 225 -3.04 -3.65 22.54
N SER A 226 -3.04 -4.87 22.00
CA SER A 226 -2.65 -6.08 22.74
C SER A 226 -1.21 -5.94 23.26
N LYS A 227 -0.87 -6.74 24.27
CA LYS A 227 0.47 -6.70 24.89
C LYS A 227 1.61 -6.96 23.89
N ASP A 228 1.37 -7.76 22.86
CA ASP A 228 2.31 -8.04 21.78
C ASP A 228 2.25 -7.02 20.63
N GLY A 229 1.32 -6.06 20.69
CA GLY A 229 1.13 -5.01 19.67
C GLY A 229 0.41 -5.47 18.41
N ARG A 230 0.08 -6.75 18.27
CA ARG A 230 -0.45 -7.33 17.02
C ARG A 230 -1.94 -7.20 16.82
N THR A 231 -2.67 -6.77 17.83
CA THR A 231 -4.10 -6.54 17.75
C THR A 231 -4.42 -5.16 18.30
N LEU A 232 -5.18 -4.37 17.55
CA LEU A 232 -5.75 -3.11 18.00
C LEU A 232 -7.22 -3.33 18.34
N TYR A 233 -7.62 -2.93 19.54
CA TYR A 233 -8.99 -2.93 20.01
C TYR A 233 -9.50 -1.50 20.07
N TYR A 234 -10.76 -1.32 19.69
CA TYR A 234 -11.48 -0.08 19.97
C TYR A 234 -12.99 -0.31 19.98
N THR A 235 -13.70 0.62 20.60
CA THR A 235 -15.16 0.59 20.72
C THR A 235 -15.76 1.82 20.05
N ILE A 236 -16.87 1.63 19.34
CA ILE A 236 -17.68 2.73 18.79
C ILE A 236 -19.10 2.58 19.29
N THR A 237 -19.66 3.67 19.81
CA THR A 237 -21.03 3.75 20.29
C THR A 237 -21.87 4.53 19.29
N LEU A 238 -22.78 3.84 18.57
CA LEU A 238 -23.77 4.49 17.70
C LEU A 238 -25.04 4.76 18.49
N GLN A 239 -25.38 6.04 18.64
CA GLN A 239 -26.54 6.49 19.43
C GLN A 239 -27.88 6.31 18.69
N LYS A 240 -27.84 6.18 17.37
CA LYS A 240 -28.98 5.98 16.48
C LYS A 240 -28.61 5.05 15.32
N ASP A 241 -29.63 4.57 14.62
CA ASP A 241 -29.43 3.89 13.35
C ASP A 241 -28.81 4.85 12.34
N THR A 242 -27.86 4.35 11.58
CA THR A 242 -27.23 5.05 10.47
C THR A 242 -27.90 4.59 9.18
N ILE A 243 -28.40 5.57 8.43
CA ILE A 243 -29.18 5.36 7.22
C ILE A 243 -28.42 5.97 6.04
N SER A 244 -28.29 5.19 4.95
CA SER A 244 -27.80 5.66 3.67
C SER A 244 -28.97 5.94 2.72
N TYR A 245 -28.90 7.05 2.00
CA TYR A 245 -29.87 7.48 1.00
C TYR A 245 -29.27 7.50 -0.41
N GLU A 246 -28.14 6.81 -0.61
CA GLU A 246 -27.40 6.82 -1.89
C GLU A 246 -28.07 6.00 -2.99
N TYR A 247 -28.98 5.09 -2.64
CA TYR A 247 -29.62 4.18 -3.58
C TYR A 247 -30.95 4.77 -4.04
N GLU A 248 -31.03 5.17 -5.31
CA GLU A 248 -32.25 5.76 -5.92
C GLU A 248 -33.48 4.83 -5.80
N GLU A 249 -33.25 3.51 -5.75
CA GLU A 249 -34.29 2.49 -5.56
C GLU A 249 -34.88 2.46 -4.14
N HIS A 250 -34.25 3.14 -3.18
CA HIS A 250 -34.63 3.18 -1.76
C HIS A 250 -34.76 4.61 -1.24
N PRO A 251 -35.79 5.37 -1.66
CA PRO A 251 -36.01 6.75 -1.22
C PRO A 251 -36.23 6.89 0.29
N GLU A 252 -36.67 5.82 0.96
CA GLU A 252 -36.80 5.72 2.41
C GLU A 252 -35.45 5.60 3.16
N GLY A 253 -34.38 5.28 2.44
CA GLY A 253 -33.05 5.04 2.98
C GLY A 253 -32.87 3.63 3.58
N ILE A 254 -31.65 3.11 3.46
CA ILE A 254 -31.26 1.78 3.95
C ILE A 254 -30.47 1.93 5.25
N ILE A 255 -30.88 1.22 6.30
CA ILE A 255 -30.10 1.14 7.53
C ILE A 255 -28.81 0.36 7.26
N ILE A 256 -27.68 1.06 7.27
CA ILE A 256 -26.34 0.47 7.06
C ILE A 256 -25.69 0.03 8.37
N ASN A 257 -26.02 0.68 9.48
CA ASN A 257 -25.61 0.25 10.82
C ASN A 257 -26.74 0.54 11.81
N LYS A 258 -27.05 -0.41 12.68
CA LYS A 258 -28.05 -0.21 13.75
C LYS A 258 -27.43 0.51 14.95
N LYS A 259 -28.23 1.22 15.73
CA LYS A 259 -27.87 1.70 17.08
C LYS A 259 -27.25 0.55 17.87
N GLY A 260 -26.18 0.82 18.60
CA GLY A 260 -25.55 -0.18 19.44
C GLY A 260 -24.10 0.11 19.78
N LEU A 261 -23.53 -0.81 20.55
CA LEU A 261 -22.13 -0.79 20.92
C LEU A 261 -21.36 -1.72 19.99
N TYR A 262 -20.30 -1.22 19.36
CA TYR A 262 -19.50 -1.97 18.40
C TYR A 262 -18.10 -2.16 18.94
N HIS A 263 -17.67 -3.41 19.06
CA HIS A 263 -16.32 -3.79 19.45
C HIS A 263 -15.56 -4.18 18.19
N ALA A 264 -14.54 -3.41 17.85
CA ALA A 264 -13.68 -3.67 16.72
C ALA A 264 -12.37 -4.30 17.17
N THR A 265 -11.92 -5.27 16.41
CA THR A 265 -10.64 -5.97 16.57
C THR A 265 -9.93 -5.91 15.23
N VAL A 266 -8.78 -5.25 15.20
CA VAL A 266 -7.97 -5.09 14.00
C VAL A 266 -6.70 -5.90 14.14
N ASP A 267 -6.48 -6.80 13.19
CA ASP A 267 -5.21 -7.48 13.01
C ASP A 267 -4.21 -6.47 12.45
N VAL A 268 -3.16 -6.15 13.20
CA VAL A 268 -2.23 -5.06 12.87
C VAL A 268 -1.39 -5.41 11.65
N ASP A 269 -0.97 -6.66 11.49
CA ASP A 269 -0.11 -7.09 10.38
C ASP A 269 -0.82 -7.01 9.01
N THR A 270 -2.11 -7.35 8.98
CA THR A 270 -2.94 -7.35 7.75
C THR A 270 -3.75 -6.07 7.56
N GLY A 271 -4.08 -5.38 8.66
CA GLY A 271 -5.07 -4.30 8.75
C GLY A 271 -6.51 -4.77 8.55
N SER A 272 -6.78 -6.07 8.66
CA SER A 272 -8.15 -6.61 8.58
C SER A 272 -8.91 -6.30 9.86
N ASN A 273 -10.21 -6.02 9.73
CA ASN A 273 -11.06 -5.57 10.83
C ASN A 273 -12.23 -6.55 11.03
N GLN A 274 -12.43 -6.98 12.26
CA GLN A 274 -13.59 -7.75 12.69
C GLN A 274 -14.40 -6.93 13.69
N VAL A 275 -15.71 -6.90 13.50
CA VAL A 275 -16.61 -6.08 14.32
C VAL A 275 -17.71 -6.93 14.91
N ARG A 276 -17.87 -6.87 16.23
CA ARG A 276 -18.98 -7.48 16.97
C ARG A 276 -19.89 -6.38 17.51
N ARG A 277 -21.16 -6.44 17.15
CA ARG A 277 -22.20 -5.53 17.68
C ARG A 277 -22.87 -6.14 18.92
N GLU A 278 -23.00 -5.34 19.96
CA GLU A 278 -23.86 -5.58 21.11
C GLU A 278 -25.08 -4.65 21.00
N ALA A 279 -26.27 -5.26 20.95
CA ALA A 279 -27.52 -4.52 20.87
C ALA A 279 -27.78 -3.81 22.21
N VAL A 280 -28.33 -2.61 22.12
CA VAL A 280 -28.69 -1.82 23.28
C VAL A 280 -30.21 -1.77 23.35
N PRO A 281 -30.83 -2.11 24.50
CA PRO A 281 -32.28 -2.09 24.63
C PRO A 281 -32.88 -0.71 24.30
N GLU A 282 -34.09 -0.71 23.74
CA GLU A 282 -34.83 0.53 23.50
C GLU A 282 -35.04 1.30 24.81
N GLY A 283 -34.87 2.63 24.76
CA GLY A 283 -34.99 3.51 25.94
C GLY A 283 -33.77 3.59 26.85
N VAL A 284 -32.71 2.81 26.59
CA VAL A 284 -31.43 2.94 27.32
C VAL A 284 -30.51 3.91 26.59
N GLU A 285 -30.12 4.98 27.28
CA GLU A 285 -29.01 5.83 26.85
C GLU A 285 -27.69 5.09 27.04
N LEU A 286 -26.87 5.06 26.00
CA LEU A 286 -25.53 4.50 26.10
C LEU A 286 -24.67 5.48 26.90
N PRO A 287 -23.94 5.01 27.93
CA PRO A 287 -23.04 5.88 28.66
C PRO A 287 -22.03 6.45 27.66
N LEU A 288 -21.97 7.78 27.55
CA LEU A 288 -20.80 8.45 26.99
C LEU A 288 -19.66 8.14 27.96
N THR A 289 -18.77 7.23 27.61
CA THR A 289 -17.74 6.82 28.57
C THR A 289 -16.81 8.00 28.88
N SER A 290 -16.49 8.16 30.16
CA SER A 290 -15.72 9.28 30.72
C SER A 290 -14.21 9.13 30.57
N SER A 291 -13.72 8.05 29.95
CA SER A 291 -12.32 7.91 29.57
C SER A 291 -12.07 8.73 28.29
N ILE A 292 -11.95 10.03 28.52
CA ILE A 292 -11.74 11.08 27.54
C ILE A 292 -10.35 10.89 26.93
N LEU A 293 -10.29 10.63 25.63
CA LEU A 293 -9.23 11.20 24.81
C LEU A 293 -9.95 12.15 23.83
N PRO A 294 -9.52 13.42 23.74
CA PRO A 294 -10.06 14.37 22.77
C PRO A 294 -9.88 13.87 21.33
#